data_AF-A0A1H7JUL9-F1
#
_entry.id   AF-A0A1H7JUL9-F1
#
_cell.length_a   1.000
_cell.length_b   1.000
_cell.length_c   1.000
_cell.angle_alpha   90.00
_cell.angle_beta   90.00
_cell.angle_gamma   90.00
#
_symmetry.space_group_name_H-M   'P 1'
#
loop_
_entity.id
_entity.type
_entity.pdbx_description
1 polymer ?
#
loop_
_entity_poly.entity_id
_entity_poly.type
_entity_poly.pdbx_seq_one_letter_code
_entity_poly.pdbx_strand_id
1 'polypeptide(L)'
;MSLRQAMAGLHTWAGLLVSWLLFTILFAGSLACFDKELTRWMQPALHLSTGPRATTDQVRDWMHRQAPDAHAWWMRPPGPREPWWRVGYEPDGGLFQGFELDAVSGQPLPKTAGGDFFFTLHYDLHAGLNGMYVVGGAGILMLVSLLSGLVIHRRIFQDFFTLRPQATRQRAWLDAHNVLGVLGLPFHLLIAYTGLAIFVFTYMDAGLKVAYAGDAERFQTEVQRSWEREDIGQPAPPPVSLDGLIAEAQRTWGDGGNAGWISVHHPADAAAVVSIRRRDDSRITDDQRTVSFDAGTGALLHVQPPYDPGYRLYAWMTGLHMAQYGGQLVRGLYLLLGLAGCLMLVSGVQLWLAKREARGVPGMALVRVLNGAVMGGLPLASLALLWANRLVPPELPGREVWEVRAFLATWTVAIAWAVLRSRGGRLTRDQLVVGAVLALGLPLVSIVRAPQGHLGASLTRGDWGLAAVDLSLLGTGILCGWLSWRLSRPKASVSEPSSRLAEEGA
;
A
#
# COMPACT_ATOMS: atom_id res chain seq x y z
N MET A 1 34.56 -19.94 12.44
CA MET A 1 33.90 -19.01 11.49
C MET A 1 34.00 -17.61 12.05
N SER A 2 34.45 -16.61 11.30
CA SER A 2 34.46 -15.23 11.83
C SER A 2 33.05 -14.66 11.90
N LEU A 3 32.79 -13.69 12.81
CA LEU A 3 31.50 -13.00 12.90
C LEU A 3 31.04 -12.46 11.53
N ARG A 4 31.99 -11.93 10.75
CA ARG A 4 31.73 -11.43 9.40
C ARG A 4 31.29 -12.52 8.42
N GLN A 5 31.92 -13.70 8.47
CA GLN A 5 31.50 -14.84 7.66
C GLN A 5 30.10 -15.34 8.05
N ALA A 6 29.81 -15.35 9.36
CA ALA A 6 28.48 -15.68 9.87
C ALA A 6 27.41 -14.68 9.40
N MET A 7 27.67 -13.38 9.56
CA MET A 7 26.76 -12.33 9.11
C MET A 7 26.58 -12.32 7.59
N ALA A 8 27.63 -12.57 6.81
CA ALA A 8 27.52 -12.72 5.36
C ALA A 8 26.64 -13.90 4.94
N GLY A 9 26.75 -15.03 5.65
CA GLY A 9 25.85 -16.17 5.49
C GLY A 9 24.41 -15.79 5.82
N LEU A 10 24.20 -15.18 6.98
CA LEU A 10 22.89 -14.75 7.48
C LEU A 10 22.21 -13.76 6.51
N HIS A 11 22.90 -12.69 6.11
CA HIS A 11 22.42 -11.70 5.15
C HIS A 11 22.02 -12.35 3.81
N THR A 12 22.87 -13.24 3.29
CA THR A 12 22.60 -13.90 2.00
C THR A 12 21.35 -14.76 2.07
N TRP A 13 21.20 -15.59 3.11
CA TRP A 13 20.09 -16.54 3.20
C TRP A 13 18.80 -15.88 3.67
N ALA A 14 18.85 -15.03 4.69
CA ALA A 14 17.69 -14.27 5.14
C ALA A 14 17.17 -13.39 3.98
N GLY A 15 18.04 -12.67 3.28
CA GLY A 15 17.64 -11.82 2.15
C GLY A 15 17.13 -12.61 0.94
N LEU A 16 17.80 -13.69 0.54
CA LEU A 16 17.42 -14.45 -0.66
C LEU A 16 16.10 -15.19 -0.48
N LEU A 17 15.90 -15.86 0.66
CA LEU A 17 14.71 -16.72 0.90
C LEU A 17 13.41 -15.91 0.85
N VAL A 18 13.41 -14.68 1.36
CA VAL A 18 12.23 -13.82 1.34
C VAL A 18 12.25 -12.76 0.25
N SER A 19 13.24 -12.73 -0.63
CA SER A 19 13.39 -11.67 -1.64
C SER A 19 12.15 -11.44 -2.51
N TRP A 20 11.49 -12.52 -2.96
CA TRP A 20 10.28 -12.43 -3.79
C TRP A 20 9.05 -12.00 -2.99
N LEU A 21 8.94 -12.46 -1.74
CA LEU A 21 7.87 -12.05 -0.84
C LEU A 21 8.03 -10.57 -0.46
N LEU A 22 9.24 -10.14 -0.08
CA LEU A 22 9.56 -8.74 0.19
C LEU A 22 9.36 -7.86 -1.04
N PHE A 23 9.68 -8.35 -2.25
CA PHE A 23 9.38 -7.61 -3.48
C PHE A 23 7.87 -7.37 -3.59
N THR A 24 7.05 -8.40 -3.35
CA THR A 24 5.59 -8.28 -3.38
C THR A 24 5.09 -7.26 -2.37
N ILE A 25 5.56 -7.35 -1.12
CA ILE A 25 5.18 -6.44 -0.02
C ILE A 25 5.61 -5.01 -0.32
N LEU A 26 6.88 -4.77 -0.70
CA LEU A 26 7.39 -3.43 -0.98
C LEU A 26 6.74 -2.82 -2.21
N PHE A 27 6.50 -3.60 -3.26
CA PHE A 27 5.83 -3.14 -4.47
C PHE A 27 4.38 -2.76 -4.17
N ALA A 28 3.62 -3.63 -3.49
CA ALA A 28 2.25 -3.35 -3.08
C ALA A 28 2.16 -2.14 -2.14
N GLY A 29 3.06 -2.05 -1.14
CA GLY A 29 3.12 -0.92 -0.20
C GLY A 29 3.47 0.41 -0.87
N SER A 30 4.33 0.38 -1.89
CA SER A 30 4.66 1.56 -2.70
C SER A 30 3.43 2.08 -3.46
N LEU A 31 2.60 1.18 -4.00
CA LEU A 31 1.34 1.55 -4.65
C LEU A 31 0.26 1.97 -3.61
N ALA A 32 0.23 1.33 -2.45
CA ALA A 32 -0.73 1.61 -1.38
C ALA A 32 -0.60 3.03 -0.79
N CYS A 33 0.56 3.69 -0.94
CA CYS A 33 0.70 5.12 -0.63
C CYS A 33 -0.29 6.02 -1.41
N PHE A 34 -0.76 5.52 -2.56
CA PHE A 34 -1.70 6.17 -3.48
C PHE A 34 -2.99 5.36 -3.63
N ASP A 35 -3.33 4.53 -2.64
CA ASP A 35 -4.57 3.74 -2.56
C ASP A 35 -5.81 4.57 -2.95
N LYS A 36 -5.95 5.76 -2.37
CA LYS A 36 -7.09 6.67 -2.58
C LYS A 36 -7.14 7.20 -4.00
N GLU A 37 -5.99 7.66 -4.53
CA GLU A 37 -5.90 8.14 -5.90
C GLU A 37 -6.19 7.02 -6.92
N LEU A 38 -5.72 5.79 -6.65
CA LEU A 38 -6.00 4.62 -7.47
C LEU A 38 -7.47 4.20 -7.40
N THR A 39 -8.07 4.15 -6.21
CA THR A 39 -9.51 3.87 -6.02
C THR A 39 -10.36 4.88 -6.79
N ARG A 40 -10.06 6.18 -6.64
CA ARG A 40 -10.74 7.24 -7.39
C ARG A 40 -10.58 7.07 -8.89
N TRP A 41 -9.37 6.81 -9.37
CA TRP A 41 -9.11 6.59 -10.79
C TRP A 41 -9.89 5.38 -11.33
N MET A 42 -10.04 4.33 -10.50
CA MET A 42 -10.81 3.12 -10.79
C MET A 42 -12.33 3.29 -10.65
N GLN A 43 -12.83 4.47 -10.28
CA GLN A 43 -14.26 4.77 -10.21
C GLN A 43 -14.61 5.95 -11.13
N PRO A 44 -14.89 5.69 -12.42
CA PRO A 44 -15.29 6.73 -13.37
C PRO A 44 -16.46 7.60 -12.93
N ALA A 45 -17.38 7.04 -12.13
CA ALA A 45 -18.50 7.76 -11.55
C ALA A 45 -18.08 8.94 -10.65
N LEU A 46 -16.86 8.93 -10.10
CA LEU A 46 -16.32 9.98 -9.24
C LEU A 46 -15.51 11.06 -9.97
N HIS A 47 -15.41 11.00 -11.30
CA HIS A 47 -14.56 11.91 -12.08
C HIS A 47 -15.24 13.25 -12.38
N LEU A 48 -16.55 13.32 -12.17
CA LEU A 48 -17.32 14.55 -12.09
C LEU A 48 -18.12 14.57 -10.79
N SER A 49 -17.98 15.65 -10.04
CA SER A 49 -18.86 15.93 -8.90
C SER A 49 -19.43 17.32 -9.10
N THR A 50 -20.65 17.38 -9.61
CA THR A 50 -21.37 18.65 -9.86
C THR A 50 -22.66 18.64 -9.05
N GLY A 51 -22.76 19.54 -8.08
CA GLY A 51 -23.97 19.70 -7.26
C GLY A 51 -23.67 19.94 -5.78
N PRO A 52 -24.69 20.30 -4.98
CA PRO A 52 -24.56 20.37 -3.53
C PRO A 52 -24.23 18.98 -2.97
N ARG A 53 -23.34 18.92 -1.99
CA ARG A 53 -22.97 17.65 -1.35
C ARG A 53 -24.10 17.15 -0.46
N ALA A 54 -24.25 15.83 -0.39
CA ALA A 54 -25.13 15.19 0.58
C ALA A 54 -24.68 15.54 2.01
N THR A 55 -25.64 15.88 2.88
CA THR A 55 -25.39 16.20 4.28
C THR A 55 -25.12 14.92 5.08
N THR A 56 -24.50 15.05 6.26
CA THR A 56 -24.26 13.89 7.13
C THR A 56 -25.58 13.25 7.57
N ASP A 57 -26.60 14.08 7.82
CA ASP A 57 -27.96 13.62 8.13
C ASP A 57 -28.59 12.81 6.99
N GLN A 58 -28.39 13.19 5.73
CA GLN A 58 -28.90 12.41 4.59
C GLN A 58 -28.23 11.03 4.48
N VAL A 59 -26.93 10.97 4.75
CA VAL A 59 -26.17 9.72 4.78
C VAL A 59 -26.60 8.84 5.95
N ARG A 60 -26.88 9.44 7.13
CA ARG A 60 -27.50 8.73 8.25
C ARG A 60 -28.78 8.05 7.86
N ASP A 61 -29.68 8.80 7.26
CA ASP A 61 -31.01 8.30 6.94
C ASP A 61 -30.93 7.17 5.90
N TRP A 62 -29.95 7.22 4.99
CA TRP A 62 -29.66 6.11 4.09
C TRP A 62 -29.15 4.86 4.84
N MET A 63 -28.19 5.03 5.75
CA MET A 63 -27.63 3.93 6.54
C MET A 63 -28.69 3.24 7.42
N HIS A 64 -29.53 4.02 8.09
CA HIS A 64 -30.62 3.50 8.91
C HIS A 64 -31.65 2.72 8.08
N ARG A 65 -31.94 3.14 6.84
CA ARG A 65 -32.81 2.35 5.94
C ARG A 65 -32.15 1.07 5.46
N GLN A 66 -30.84 1.10 5.25
CA GLN A 66 -30.07 -0.03 4.72
C GLN A 66 -29.85 -1.12 5.78
N ALA A 67 -29.68 -0.74 7.04
CA ALA A 67 -29.43 -1.64 8.15
C ALA A 67 -30.10 -1.10 9.43
N PRO A 68 -31.43 -1.26 9.58
CA PRO A 68 -32.17 -0.76 10.74
C PRO A 68 -31.72 -1.42 12.06
N ASP A 69 -31.27 -2.67 11.99
CA ASP A 69 -30.83 -3.48 13.14
C ASP A 69 -29.30 -3.53 13.27
N ALA A 70 -28.59 -2.52 12.75
CA ALA A 70 -27.14 -2.45 12.88
C ALA A 70 -26.73 -2.27 14.36
N HIS A 71 -25.73 -3.04 14.82
CA HIS A 71 -25.12 -2.84 16.12
C HIS A 71 -24.37 -1.50 16.16
N ALA A 72 -23.60 -1.22 15.11
CA ALA A 72 -22.93 0.05 14.91
C ALA A 72 -22.77 0.35 13.42
N TRP A 73 -22.62 1.63 13.12
CA TRP A 73 -22.27 2.07 11.78
C TRP A 73 -21.31 3.23 11.83
N TRP A 74 -20.47 3.29 10.80
CA TRP A 74 -19.37 4.23 10.66
C TRP A 74 -19.51 4.94 9.33
N MET A 75 -19.23 6.23 9.33
CA MET A 75 -19.12 7.01 8.12
C MET A 75 -17.94 7.97 8.21
N ARG A 76 -17.38 8.29 7.06
CA ARG A 76 -16.32 9.28 6.93
C ARG A 76 -16.72 10.27 5.84
N PRO A 77 -16.81 11.58 6.17
CA PRO A 77 -17.16 12.61 5.21
C PRO A 77 -16.15 12.73 4.05
N PRO A 78 -16.58 13.26 2.89
CA PRO A 78 -15.72 13.52 1.76
C PRO A 78 -14.55 14.43 2.13
N GLY A 79 -13.33 13.97 1.87
CA GLY A 79 -12.09 14.71 2.10
C GLY A 79 -11.37 15.08 0.81
N PRO A 80 -10.21 15.76 0.89
CA PRO A 80 -9.46 16.21 -0.30
C PRO A 80 -8.99 15.08 -1.22
N ARG A 81 -8.58 13.93 -0.66
CA ARG A 81 -8.13 12.74 -1.41
C ARG A 81 -9.26 11.76 -1.70
N GLU A 82 -10.34 11.86 -0.95
CA GLU A 82 -11.47 10.93 -0.95
C GLU A 82 -12.75 11.76 -1.13
N PRO A 83 -13.02 12.32 -2.33
CA PRO A 83 -14.21 13.12 -2.60
C PRO A 83 -15.51 12.29 -2.68
N TRP A 84 -15.66 11.30 -1.80
CA TRP A 84 -16.83 10.43 -1.65
C TRP A 84 -17.01 10.08 -0.17
N TRP A 85 -18.21 9.62 0.19
CA TRP A 85 -18.46 9.08 1.53
C TRP A 85 -17.95 7.66 1.60
N ARG A 86 -17.22 7.32 2.66
CA ARG A 86 -17.00 5.91 3.03
C ARG A 86 -17.93 5.59 4.18
N VAL A 87 -18.76 4.59 4.02
CA VAL A 87 -19.73 4.16 5.04
C VAL A 87 -19.60 2.67 5.27
N GLY A 88 -20.02 2.20 6.44
CA GLY A 88 -20.18 0.79 6.69
C GLY A 88 -20.96 0.54 7.96
N TYR A 89 -21.51 -0.65 8.09
CA TYR A 89 -22.27 -1.06 9.25
C TYR A 89 -21.91 -2.49 9.63
N GLU A 90 -22.06 -2.79 10.90
CA GLU A 90 -21.96 -4.13 11.46
C GLU A 90 -23.35 -4.54 11.92
N PRO A 91 -23.98 -5.54 11.27
CA PRO A 91 -25.18 -6.15 11.79
C PRO A 91 -24.88 -6.81 13.14
N ASP A 92 -25.88 -6.90 14.02
CA ASP A 92 -25.73 -7.67 15.25
C ASP A 92 -25.33 -9.12 14.97
N GLY A 93 -24.22 -9.57 15.56
CA GLY A 93 -23.59 -10.88 15.30
C GLY A 93 -23.09 -11.12 13.86
N GLY A 94 -23.04 -10.09 13.02
CA GLY A 94 -22.67 -10.17 11.61
C GLY A 94 -21.25 -9.72 11.31
N LEU A 95 -20.86 -9.80 10.02
CA LEU A 95 -19.60 -9.21 9.54
C LEU A 95 -19.83 -7.77 9.08
N PHE A 96 -18.84 -6.91 9.31
CA PHE A 96 -18.81 -5.54 8.81
C PHE A 96 -19.00 -5.47 7.29
N GLN A 97 -19.87 -4.57 6.83
CA GLN A 97 -20.15 -4.32 5.43
C GLN A 97 -19.81 -2.87 5.06
N GLY A 98 -18.81 -2.69 4.19
CA GLY A 98 -18.39 -1.38 3.67
C GLY A 98 -19.00 -1.01 2.32
N PHE A 99 -19.32 0.27 2.15
CA PHE A 99 -19.83 0.89 0.94
C PHE A 99 -19.17 2.25 0.70
N GLU A 100 -19.19 2.67 -0.54
CA GLU A 100 -18.77 4.01 -0.94
C GLU A 100 -19.99 4.71 -1.53
N LEU A 101 -20.30 5.91 -1.07
CA LEU A 101 -21.43 6.70 -1.59
C LEU A 101 -20.91 7.94 -2.30
N ASP A 102 -21.55 8.28 -3.40
CA ASP A 102 -21.26 9.51 -4.12
C ASP A 102 -21.52 10.74 -3.23
N ALA A 103 -20.58 11.70 -3.25
CA ALA A 103 -20.63 12.86 -2.37
C ALA A 103 -21.80 13.82 -2.67
N VAL A 104 -22.35 13.80 -3.88
CA VAL A 104 -23.42 14.71 -4.33
C VAL A 104 -24.78 14.04 -4.15
N SER A 105 -24.95 12.85 -4.72
CA SER A 105 -26.24 12.14 -4.73
C SER A 105 -26.52 11.34 -3.46
N GLY A 106 -25.49 11.01 -2.66
CA GLY A 106 -25.62 10.12 -1.49
C GLY A 106 -25.97 8.67 -1.85
N GLN A 107 -25.85 8.29 -3.12
CA GLN A 107 -26.17 6.94 -3.61
C GLN A 107 -24.94 6.03 -3.61
N PRO A 108 -25.12 4.71 -3.45
CA PRO A 108 -24.00 3.77 -3.47
C PRO A 108 -23.31 3.71 -4.82
N LEU A 109 -21.99 3.68 -4.78
CA LEU A 109 -21.11 3.54 -5.93
C LEU A 109 -20.89 2.06 -6.27
N PRO A 110 -20.69 1.72 -7.55
CA PRO A 110 -20.26 0.38 -7.93
C PRO A 110 -18.96 -0.01 -7.21
N LYS A 111 -18.94 -1.23 -6.66
CA LYS A 111 -17.73 -1.77 -6.03
C LYS A 111 -16.60 -1.93 -7.04
N THR A 112 -15.39 -1.79 -6.52
CA THR A 112 -14.13 -1.92 -7.25
C THR A 112 -13.11 -2.54 -6.28
N ALA A 113 -12.15 -3.30 -6.80
CA ALA A 113 -11.02 -3.75 -6.00
C ALA A 113 -10.19 -2.53 -5.52
N GLY A 114 -10.14 -1.48 -6.36
CA GLY A 114 -9.56 -0.19 -6.01
C GLY A 114 -8.06 -0.25 -5.67
N GLY A 115 -7.56 0.84 -5.10
CA GLY A 115 -6.23 0.88 -4.51
C GLY A 115 -6.15 0.09 -3.19
N ASP A 116 -7.27 -0.11 -2.51
CA ASP A 116 -7.38 -0.93 -1.29
C ASP A 116 -6.87 -2.36 -1.54
N PHE A 117 -7.01 -2.89 -2.76
CA PHE A 117 -6.39 -4.16 -3.15
C PHE A 117 -4.88 -4.21 -2.89
N PHE A 118 -4.13 -3.16 -3.23
CA PHE A 118 -2.69 -3.11 -3.01
C PHE A 118 -2.34 -2.90 -1.53
N PHE A 119 -3.18 -2.16 -0.80
CA PHE A 119 -3.04 -2.01 0.64
C PHE A 119 -3.21 -3.36 1.35
N THR A 120 -4.27 -4.12 1.06
CA THR A 120 -4.48 -5.46 1.62
C THR A 120 -3.39 -6.45 1.19
N LEU A 121 -3.00 -6.43 -0.10
CA LEU A 121 -1.89 -7.25 -0.58
C LEU A 121 -0.58 -6.96 0.18
N HIS A 122 -0.34 -5.72 0.61
CA HIS A 122 0.85 -5.32 1.33
C HIS A 122 0.89 -5.86 2.77
N TYR A 123 -0.20 -5.72 3.54
CA TYR A 123 -0.15 -6.03 4.97
C TYR A 123 -0.57 -7.48 5.31
N ASP A 124 -1.42 -8.12 4.50
CA ASP A 124 -1.88 -9.49 4.75
C ASP A 124 -1.94 -10.41 3.52
N LEU A 125 -1.46 -9.97 2.35
CA LEU A 125 -1.45 -10.78 1.12
C LEU A 125 -2.83 -11.27 0.67
N HIS A 126 -3.94 -10.66 1.12
CA HIS A 126 -5.31 -11.17 0.98
C HIS A 126 -5.56 -12.52 1.66
N ALA A 127 -4.77 -12.87 2.69
CA ALA A 127 -4.87 -14.11 3.44
C ALA A 127 -5.25 -13.91 4.91
N GLY A 128 -5.73 -12.71 5.28
CA GLY A 128 -6.14 -12.35 6.63
C GLY A 128 -5.03 -12.56 7.66
N LEU A 129 -5.38 -13.08 8.84
CA LEU A 129 -4.42 -13.28 9.94
C LEU A 129 -3.19 -14.10 9.53
N ASN A 130 -3.37 -15.15 8.74
CA ASN A 130 -2.25 -15.99 8.27
C ASN A 130 -1.26 -15.18 7.44
N GLY A 131 -1.79 -14.32 6.57
CA GLY A 131 -0.97 -13.43 5.76
C GLY A 131 -0.24 -12.38 6.59
N MET A 132 -0.89 -11.81 7.62
CA MET A 132 -0.23 -10.90 8.55
C MET A 132 0.98 -11.56 9.22
N TYR A 133 0.89 -12.81 9.69
CA TYR A 133 2.04 -13.53 10.26
C TYR A 133 3.16 -13.77 9.22
N VAL A 134 2.81 -14.09 7.97
CA VAL A 134 3.78 -14.27 6.88
C VAL A 134 4.51 -12.96 6.57
N VAL A 135 3.78 -11.85 6.48
CA VAL A 135 4.34 -10.51 6.25
C VAL A 135 5.20 -10.06 7.43
N GLY A 136 4.74 -10.26 8.67
CA GLY A 136 5.50 -9.98 9.89
C GLY A 136 6.81 -10.78 9.96
N GLY A 137 6.77 -12.08 9.63
CA GLY A 137 7.96 -12.93 9.52
C GLY A 137 8.94 -12.44 8.45
N ALA A 138 8.44 -12.01 7.29
CA ALA A 138 9.26 -11.39 6.26
C ALA A 138 9.90 -10.07 6.74
N GLY A 139 9.16 -9.25 7.50
CA GLY A 139 9.65 -8.03 8.13
C GLY A 139 10.81 -8.29 9.11
N ILE A 140 10.71 -9.32 9.94
CA ILE A 140 11.81 -9.75 10.84
C ILE A 140 13.04 -10.17 10.05
N LEU A 141 12.87 -10.99 9.00
CA LEU A 141 13.98 -11.43 8.15
C LEU A 141 14.61 -10.27 7.38
N MET A 142 13.81 -9.26 7.00
CA MET A 142 14.31 -8.02 6.42
C MET A 142 15.15 -7.23 7.43
N LEU A 143 14.68 -7.06 8.68
CA LEU A 143 15.47 -6.40 9.73
C LEU A 143 16.80 -7.12 9.99
N VAL A 144 16.78 -8.45 10.10
CA VAL A 144 17.99 -9.26 10.24
C VAL A 144 18.93 -9.06 9.05
N SER A 145 18.39 -9.01 7.82
CA SER A 145 19.17 -8.78 6.61
C SER A 145 19.79 -7.38 6.55
N LEU A 146 19.06 -6.34 6.95
CA LEU A 146 19.56 -4.96 7.00
C LEU A 146 20.67 -4.80 8.05
N LEU A 147 20.44 -5.31 9.28
CA LEU A 147 21.42 -5.23 10.37
C LEU A 147 22.68 -6.04 10.06
N SER A 148 22.54 -7.26 9.54
CA SER A 148 23.69 -8.06 9.10
C SER A 148 24.41 -7.41 7.91
N GLY A 149 23.68 -6.77 6.98
CA GLY A 149 24.24 -5.98 5.88
C GLY A 149 25.14 -4.85 6.37
N LEU A 150 24.70 -4.11 7.38
CA LEU A 150 25.47 -3.03 8.02
C LEU A 150 26.79 -3.54 8.63
N VAL A 151 26.77 -4.72 9.27
CA VAL A 151 27.98 -5.33 9.86
C VAL A 151 28.96 -5.81 8.79
N ILE A 152 28.48 -6.29 7.63
CA ILE A 152 29.35 -6.77 6.53
C ILE A 152 30.08 -5.63 5.84
N HIS A 153 29.42 -4.48 5.69
CA HIS A 153 29.87 -3.34 4.91
C HIS A 153 30.74 -2.37 5.73
N ARG A 154 32.05 -2.63 5.77
CA ARG A 154 33.03 -1.76 6.48
C ARG A 154 33.41 -0.48 5.70
N ARG A 155 33.13 -0.44 4.39
CA ARG A 155 33.53 0.63 3.46
C ARG A 155 32.34 1.33 2.82
N ILE A 156 31.26 1.52 3.59
CA ILE A 156 30.02 2.19 3.15
C ILE A 156 30.34 3.47 2.36
N PHE A 157 31.32 4.26 2.78
CA PHE A 157 31.65 5.53 2.13
C PHE A 157 32.59 5.44 0.92
N GLN A 158 33.43 4.40 0.80
CA GLN A 158 34.41 4.30 -0.30
C GLN A 158 33.81 3.68 -1.56
N ASP A 159 32.96 2.65 -1.41
CA ASP A 159 32.33 1.96 -2.54
C ASP A 159 31.07 2.68 -3.03
N PHE A 160 30.55 3.64 -2.25
CA PHE A 160 29.35 4.42 -2.57
C PHE A 160 29.51 5.36 -3.76
N PHE A 161 30.71 5.91 -3.98
CA PHE A 161 30.97 6.85 -5.09
C PHE A 161 31.40 6.16 -6.40
N THR A 162 31.43 4.82 -6.45
CA THR A 162 31.90 4.08 -7.62
C THR A 162 30.79 3.30 -8.30
N LEU A 163 29.99 3.98 -9.14
CA LEU A 163 29.12 3.31 -10.12
C LEU A 163 29.93 2.97 -11.37
N ARG A 164 30.16 1.67 -11.63
CA ARG A 164 30.87 1.21 -12.82
C ARG A 164 29.94 0.41 -13.74
N PRO A 165 29.04 1.06 -14.50
CA PRO A 165 28.06 0.38 -15.34
C PRO A 165 28.68 -0.41 -16.50
N GLN A 166 29.93 -0.13 -16.87
CA GLN A 166 30.68 -0.85 -17.90
C GLN A 166 31.50 -2.03 -17.35
N ALA A 167 31.45 -2.29 -16.03
CA ALA A 167 32.15 -3.42 -15.42
C ALA A 167 31.49 -4.77 -15.74
N THR A 168 32.12 -5.86 -15.32
CA THR A 168 31.53 -7.21 -15.39
C THR A 168 30.14 -7.23 -14.75
N ARG A 169 29.21 -8.03 -15.31
CA ARG A 169 27.79 -8.11 -14.85
C ARG A 169 27.69 -8.26 -13.33
N GLN A 170 28.55 -9.07 -12.73
CA GLN A 170 28.61 -9.26 -11.29
C GLN A 170 28.96 -7.97 -10.53
N ARG A 171 29.98 -7.21 -10.98
CA ARG A 171 30.38 -5.96 -10.32
C ARG A 171 29.33 -4.87 -10.48
N ALA A 172 28.71 -4.75 -11.65
CA ALA A 172 27.64 -3.77 -11.87
C ALA A 172 26.44 -4.00 -10.92
N TRP A 173 26.01 -5.25 -10.72
CA TRP A 173 24.94 -5.57 -9.76
C TRP A 173 25.36 -5.36 -8.31
N LEU A 174 26.62 -5.62 -7.97
CA LEU A 174 27.17 -5.34 -6.64
C LEU A 174 27.15 -3.84 -6.34
N ASP A 175 27.67 -3.02 -7.27
CA ASP A 175 27.68 -1.57 -7.13
C ASP A 175 26.23 -1.04 -6.98
N ALA A 176 25.29 -1.53 -7.81
CA ALA A 176 23.88 -1.15 -7.71
C ALA A 176 23.23 -1.57 -6.37
N HIS A 177 23.46 -2.80 -5.90
CA HIS A 177 22.93 -3.28 -4.63
C HIS A 177 23.47 -2.48 -3.45
N ASN A 178 24.76 -2.13 -3.47
CA ASN A 178 25.39 -1.32 -2.44
C ASN A 178 24.82 0.10 -2.42
N VAL A 179 24.70 0.76 -3.58
CA VAL A 179 24.17 2.13 -3.65
C VAL A 179 22.72 2.19 -3.19
N LEU A 180 21.86 1.30 -3.70
CA LEU A 180 20.44 1.26 -3.32
C LEU A 180 20.25 0.87 -1.86
N GLY A 181 21.06 -0.07 -1.36
CA GLY A 181 21.01 -0.51 0.02
C GLY A 181 21.47 0.57 0.99
N VAL A 182 22.58 1.25 0.72
CA VAL A 182 23.12 2.29 1.61
C VAL A 182 22.26 3.56 1.60
N LEU A 183 21.89 4.07 0.41
CA LEU A 183 21.03 5.26 0.30
C LEU A 183 19.66 5.03 0.94
N GLY A 184 19.09 3.84 0.74
CA GLY A 184 17.78 3.47 1.26
C GLY A 184 17.78 3.04 2.72
N LEU A 185 18.95 2.69 3.30
CA LEU A 185 19.04 2.03 4.61
C LEU A 185 18.22 2.71 5.71
N PRO A 186 18.30 4.04 5.95
CA PRO A 186 17.53 4.68 7.01
C PRO A 186 16.03 4.49 6.82
N PHE A 187 15.55 4.61 5.57
CA PHE A 187 14.15 4.43 5.23
C PHE A 187 13.72 2.97 5.32
N HIS A 188 14.48 2.03 4.74
CA HIS A 188 14.11 0.61 4.76
C HIS A 188 14.14 0.03 6.17
N LEU A 189 15.08 0.46 7.02
CA LEU A 189 15.11 0.08 8.43
C LEU A 189 13.89 0.62 9.19
N LEU A 190 13.56 1.89 8.98
CA LEU A 190 12.40 2.54 9.60
C LEU A 190 11.10 1.84 9.20
N ILE A 191 10.87 1.63 7.90
CA ILE A 191 9.65 1.03 7.38
C ILE A 191 9.53 -0.45 7.78
N ALA A 192 10.63 -1.21 7.77
CA ALA A 192 10.61 -2.60 8.23
C ALA A 192 10.25 -2.71 9.73
N TYR A 193 10.82 -1.83 10.55
CA TYR A 193 10.53 -1.83 11.99
C TYR A 193 9.09 -1.36 12.28
N THR A 194 8.68 -0.23 11.71
CA THR A 194 7.35 0.34 11.94
C THR A 194 6.23 -0.57 11.42
N GLY A 195 6.44 -1.26 10.29
CA GLY A 195 5.47 -2.24 9.77
C GLY A 195 5.25 -3.43 10.71
N LEU A 196 6.32 -3.91 11.36
CA LEU A 196 6.21 -4.93 12.40
C LEU A 196 5.53 -4.39 13.67
N ALA A 197 5.84 -3.14 14.03
CA ALA A 197 5.30 -2.50 15.23
C ALA A 197 3.78 -2.28 15.15
N ILE A 198 3.21 -1.99 13.98
CA ILE A 198 1.76 -1.78 13.80
C ILE A 198 0.95 -2.96 14.33
N PHE A 199 1.40 -4.18 14.06
CA PHE A 199 0.73 -5.44 14.44
C PHE A 199 1.35 -6.10 15.68
N VAL A 200 2.11 -5.34 16.50
CA VAL A 200 2.80 -5.89 17.67
C VAL A 200 1.86 -6.63 18.62
N PHE A 201 0.64 -6.13 18.80
CA PHE A 201 -0.37 -6.75 19.66
C PHE A 201 -0.93 -8.07 19.09
N THR A 202 -0.87 -8.25 17.76
CA THR A 202 -1.22 -9.51 17.10
C THR A 202 -0.12 -10.57 17.26
N TYR A 203 1.15 -10.15 17.26
CA TYR A 203 2.28 -11.08 17.37
C TYR A 203 2.65 -11.40 18.83
N MET A 204 2.42 -10.46 19.76
CA MET A 204 2.89 -10.52 21.14
C MET A 204 1.73 -10.31 22.13
N ASP A 205 0.74 -11.20 22.09
CA ASP A 205 -0.47 -11.10 22.91
C ASP A 205 -0.28 -11.53 24.39
N ALA A 206 0.91 -11.98 24.78
CA ALA A 206 1.19 -12.43 26.14
C ALA A 206 0.92 -11.34 27.18
N GLY A 207 1.24 -10.08 26.87
CA GLY A 207 0.95 -8.94 27.74
C GLY A 207 -0.56 -8.74 27.93
N LEU A 208 -1.34 -8.88 26.86
CA LEU A 208 -2.81 -8.83 26.92
C LEU A 208 -3.37 -9.96 27.78
N LYS A 209 -2.91 -11.19 27.56
CA LYS A 209 -3.37 -12.37 28.32
C LYS A 209 -3.08 -12.26 29.82
N VAL A 210 -1.93 -11.70 30.19
CA VAL A 210 -1.51 -11.61 31.60
C VAL A 210 -2.11 -10.38 32.29
N ALA A 211 -2.05 -9.20 31.67
CA ALA A 211 -2.50 -7.96 32.30
C ALA A 211 -4.01 -7.73 32.21
N TYR A 212 -4.66 -8.28 31.19
CA TYR A 212 -6.10 -8.08 30.91
C TYR A 212 -6.90 -9.38 30.96
N ALA A 213 -6.32 -10.51 31.39
CA ALA A 213 -6.96 -11.82 31.38
C ALA A 213 -7.53 -12.23 29.99
N GLY A 214 -6.97 -11.69 28.91
CA GLY A 214 -7.45 -11.92 27.54
C GLY A 214 -8.57 -10.97 27.08
N ASP A 215 -8.99 -10.01 27.90
CA ASP A 215 -9.96 -8.98 27.56
C ASP A 215 -9.36 -7.92 26.63
N ALA A 216 -9.44 -8.19 25.32
CA ALA A 216 -8.93 -7.33 24.27
C ALA A 216 -9.66 -5.99 24.18
N GLU A 217 -10.96 -5.98 24.47
CA GLU A 217 -11.81 -4.80 24.40
C GLU A 217 -11.42 -3.81 25.49
N ARG A 218 -11.34 -4.27 26.74
CA ARG A 218 -10.86 -3.45 27.85
C ARG A 218 -9.45 -2.90 27.59
N PHE A 219 -8.55 -3.70 27.04
CA PHE A 219 -7.22 -3.22 26.66
C PHE A 219 -7.30 -2.07 25.65
N GLN A 220 -8.07 -2.22 24.57
CA GLN A 220 -8.22 -1.17 23.56
C GLN A 220 -8.84 0.09 24.17
N THR A 221 -9.89 -0.06 24.98
CA THR A 221 -10.57 1.07 25.62
C THR A 221 -9.65 1.83 26.56
N GLU A 222 -8.84 1.14 27.37
CA GLU A 222 -7.88 1.80 28.26
C GLU A 222 -6.73 2.47 27.51
N VAL A 223 -6.11 1.82 26.51
CA VAL A 223 -4.93 2.39 25.81
C VAL A 223 -5.29 3.49 24.83
N GLN A 224 -6.43 3.36 24.15
CA GLN A 224 -6.95 4.41 23.30
C GLN A 224 -7.59 5.51 24.16
N ARG A 225 -8.02 5.20 25.38
CA ARG A 225 -8.86 6.09 26.21
C ARG A 225 -10.20 6.38 25.54
N SER A 226 -10.76 5.39 24.84
CA SER A 226 -12.09 5.50 24.24
C SER A 226 -13.18 5.39 25.31
N TRP A 227 -14.41 5.71 24.93
CA TRP A 227 -15.56 5.69 25.82
C TRP A 227 -16.75 5.08 25.09
N GLU A 228 -17.43 4.15 25.75
CA GLU A 228 -18.56 3.40 25.22
C GLU A 228 -19.67 3.34 26.27
N ARG A 229 -20.91 3.10 25.82
CA ARG A 229 -22.11 2.98 26.64
C ARG A 229 -22.90 1.78 26.16
N GLU A 230 -23.20 0.86 27.07
CA GLU A 230 -24.02 -0.32 26.80
C GLU A 230 -25.45 0.08 26.41
N ASP A 231 -26.09 -0.76 25.60
CA ASP A 231 -27.51 -0.61 25.27
C ASP A 231 -28.41 -0.94 26.46
N ILE A 232 -29.61 -0.36 26.46
CA ILE A 232 -30.57 -0.53 27.55
C ILE A 232 -31.87 -1.22 27.11
N GLY A 233 -31.96 -1.65 25.85
CA GLY A 233 -33.10 -2.34 25.27
C GLY A 233 -34.33 -1.46 25.10
N GLN A 234 -34.16 -0.14 24.99
CA GLN A 234 -35.25 0.83 24.84
C GLN A 234 -35.20 1.48 23.46
N PRO A 235 -36.33 1.71 22.78
CA PRO A 235 -36.32 2.31 21.45
C PRO A 235 -35.63 3.69 21.42
N ALA A 236 -34.80 3.91 20.41
CA ALA A 236 -34.13 5.19 20.21
C ALA A 236 -35.14 6.36 20.07
N PRO A 237 -34.89 7.51 20.73
CA PRO A 237 -35.61 8.74 20.45
C PRO A 237 -35.24 9.28 19.05
N PRO A 238 -36.00 10.24 18.50
CA PRO A 238 -35.63 10.92 17.25
C PRO A 238 -34.20 11.47 17.35
N PRO A 239 -33.30 11.15 16.39
CA PRO A 239 -31.90 11.54 16.52
C PRO A 239 -31.72 13.04 16.32
N VAL A 240 -30.74 13.62 17.03
CA VAL A 240 -30.27 14.98 16.73
C VAL A 240 -29.52 15.03 15.41
N SER A 241 -29.35 16.24 14.87
CA SER A 241 -28.58 16.46 13.64
C SER A 241 -27.10 16.11 13.84
N LEU A 242 -26.57 15.21 13.01
CA LEU A 242 -25.16 14.85 13.00
C LEU A 242 -24.30 16.02 12.53
N ASP A 243 -24.79 16.81 11.57
CA ASP A 243 -24.09 18.02 11.14
C ASP A 243 -23.95 19.04 12.29
N GLY A 244 -24.98 19.14 13.14
CA GLY A 244 -24.93 19.92 14.38
C GLY A 244 -23.90 19.42 15.39
N LEU A 245 -23.85 18.10 15.61
CA LEU A 245 -22.86 17.48 16.50
C LEU A 245 -21.42 17.61 15.98
N ILE A 246 -21.22 17.52 14.66
CA ILE A 246 -19.91 17.78 14.03
C ILE A 246 -19.44 19.21 14.33
N ALA A 247 -20.33 20.19 14.18
CA ALA A 247 -19.99 21.57 14.49
C ALA A 247 -19.64 21.76 15.98
N GLU A 248 -20.32 21.06 16.89
CA GLU A 248 -20.00 21.09 18.32
C GLU A 248 -18.67 20.39 18.64
N ALA A 249 -18.36 19.26 18.00
CA ALA A 249 -17.08 18.59 18.14
C ALA A 249 -15.93 19.49 17.68
N GLN A 250 -16.10 20.16 16.54
CA GLN A 250 -15.13 21.12 16.00
C GLN A 250 -14.88 22.30 16.95
N ARG A 251 -15.95 22.84 17.57
CA ARG A 251 -15.84 23.87 18.62
C ARG A 251 -15.10 23.33 19.84
N THR A 252 -15.40 22.11 20.27
CA THR A 252 -14.79 21.46 21.43
C THR A 252 -13.28 21.25 21.26
N TRP A 253 -12.83 20.87 20.06
CA TRP A 253 -11.38 20.74 19.79
C TRP A 253 -10.66 22.08 19.80
N GLY A 254 -11.32 23.15 19.35
CA GLY A 254 -10.80 24.52 19.38
C GLY A 254 -9.56 24.78 18.51
N ASP A 255 -9.17 23.81 17.67
CA ASP A 255 -7.92 23.82 16.90
C ASP A 255 -8.11 23.79 15.38
N GLY A 256 -9.35 23.95 14.91
CA GLY A 256 -9.70 23.89 13.49
C GLY A 256 -9.65 22.48 12.89
N GLY A 257 -9.61 21.43 13.72
CA GLY A 257 -9.66 20.04 13.30
C GLY A 257 -10.93 19.70 12.51
N ASN A 258 -10.78 18.81 11.52
CA ASN A 258 -11.90 18.31 10.72
C ASN A 258 -12.44 17.00 11.29
N ALA A 259 -13.73 16.74 11.05
CA ALA A 259 -14.32 15.44 11.36
C ALA A 259 -13.70 14.34 10.47
N GLY A 260 -13.22 13.29 11.10
CA GLY A 260 -12.75 12.07 10.49
C GLY A 260 -13.86 11.03 10.46
N TRP A 261 -13.67 9.94 11.18
CA TRP A 261 -14.71 8.93 11.35
C TRP A 261 -15.80 9.43 12.29
N ILE A 262 -17.05 9.23 11.90
CA ILE A 262 -18.24 9.41 12.71
C ILE A 262 -18.82 8.01 12.90
N SER A 263 -18.85 7.53 14.14
CA SER A 263 -19.51 6.28 14.49
C SER A 263 -20.78 6.55 15.27
N VAL A 264 -21.79 5.70 15.03
CA VAL A 264 -23.01 5.68 15.81
C VAL A 264 -23.19 4.26 16.32
N HIS A 265 -23.08 4.11 17.64
CA HIS A 265 -23.23 2.85 18.35
C HIS A 265 -24.65 2.72 18.86
N HIS A 266 -25.21 1.50 18.81
CA HIS A 266 -26.58 1.18 19.21
C HIS A 266 -27.64 2.11 18.59
N PRO A 267 -27.66 2.34 17.26
CA PRO A 267 -28.49 3.36 16.62
C PRO A 267 -30.00 3.21 16.82
N ALA A 268 -30.47 1.99 17.11
CA ALA A 268 -31.88 1.71 17.38
C ALA A 268 -32.24 1.78 18.88
N ASP A 269 -31.27 2.05 19.76
CA ASP A 269 -31.45 2.06 21.22
C ASP A 269 -31.42 3.49 21.81
N ALA A 270 -32.11 3.71 22.92
CA ALA A 270 -32.11 4.99 23.63
C ALA A 270 -30.73 5.36 24.21
N ALA A 271 -29.84 4.38 24.39
CA ALA A 271 -28.45 4.59 24.75
C ALA A 271 -27.53 4.88 23.54
N ALA A 272 -28.08 5.14 22.35
CA ALA A 272 -27.32 5.46 21.14
C ALA A 272 -26.26 6.56 21.38
N VAL A 273 -25.03 6.31 20.95
CA VAL A 273 -23.89 7.23 21.11
C VAL A 273 -23.38 7.63 19.73
N VAL A 274 -23.20 8.93 19.51
CA VAL A 274 -22.49 9.47 18.35
C VAL A 274 -21.07 9.83 18.76
N SER A 275 -20.08 9.16 18.19
CA SER A 275 -18.66 9.43 18.43
C SER A 275 -18.02 10.02 17.18
N ILE A 276 -17.49 11.23 17.33
CA ILE A 276 -16.87 11.99 16.24
C ILE A 276 -15.38 12.05 16.50
N ARG A 277 -14.62 11.32 15.69
CA ARG A 277 -13.16 11.26 15.75
C ARG A 277 -12.56 12.37 14.91
N ARG A 278 -11.62 13.11 15.49
CA ARG A 278 -10.83 14.11 14.77
C ARG A 278 -9.96 13.44 13.70
N ARG A 279 -9.70 14.16 12.61
CA ARG A 279 -8.72 13.81 11.58
C ARG A 279 -7.63 14.86 11.52
N ASP A 280 -6.37 14.44 11.61
CA ASP A 280 -5.20 15.29 11.42
C ASP A 280 -4.24 14.70 10.38
N ASP A 281 -4.20 15.31 9.21
CA ASP A 281 -3.23 14.97 8.16
C ASP A 281 -2.04 15.94 8.11
N SER A 282 -1.99 16.92 9.03
CA SER A 282 -0.89 17.90 9.11
C SER A 282 0.32 17.39 9.87
N ARG A 283 0.15 16.35 10.69
CA ARG A 283 1.17 15.78 11.58
C ARG A 283 1.43 14.31 11.25
N ILE A 284 2.58 13.81 11.69
CA ILE A 284 2.93 12.38 11.55
C ILE A 284 1.94 11.54 12.36
N THR A 285 1.72 11.89 13.62
CA THR A 285 0.70 11.26 14.45
C THR A 285 -0.67 11.83 14.07
N ASP A 286 -1.57 10.98 13.58
CA ASP A 286 -2.98 11.32 13.40
C ASP A 286 -3.63 11.45 14.77
N ASP A 287 -3.91 12.69 15.18
CA ASP A 287 -4.57 12.99 16.45
C ASP A 287 -6.06 12.71 16.34
N GLN A 288 -6.41 11.55 16.86
CA GLN A 288 -7.71 10.91 16.72
C GLN A 288 -8.56 11.04 17.97
N ARG A 289 -8.35 12.11 18.75
CA ARG A 289 -9.23 12.46 19.86
C ARG A 289 -10.69 12.49 19.40
N THR A 290 -11.53 11.83 20.17
CA THR A 290 -12.94 11.63 19.88
C THR A 290 -13.79 12.42 20.85
N VAL A 291 -14.87 13.00 20.33
CA VAL A 291 -15.92 13.61 21.15
C VAL A 291 -17.16 12.77 21.00
N SER A 292 -17.71 12.30 22.13
CA SER A 292 -18.88 11.44 22.16
C SER A 292 -20.09 12.20 22.71
N PHE A 293 -21.22 12.05 22.03
CA PHE A 293 -22.48 12.69 22.33
C PHE A 293 -23.60 11.65 22.47
N ASP A 294 -24.61 12.01 23.24
CA ASP A 294 -25.87 11.28 23.26
C ASP A 294 -26.64 11.52 21.95
N ALA A 295 -27.02 10.46 21.25
CA ALA A 295 -27.62 10.58 19.93
C ALA A 295 -29.05 11.17 19.95
N GLY A 296 -29.76 11.07 21.08
CA GLY A 296 -31.13 11.54 21.24
C GLY A 296 -31.23 12.98 21.74
N THR A 297 -30.38 13.34 22.71
CA THR A 297 -30.40 14.66 23.36
C THR A 297 -29.35 15.61 22.82
N GLY A 298 -28.29 15.09 22.18
CA GLY A 298 -27.13 15.85 21.77
C GLY A 298 -26.22 16.29 22.93
N ALA A 299 -26.44 15.77 24.14
CA ALA A 299 -25.62 16.08 25.30
C ALA A 299 -24.18 15.57 25.10
N LEU A 300 -23.20 16.39 25.46
CA LEU A 300 -21.79 15.99 25.47
C LEU A 300 -21.57 14.96 26.58
N LEU A 301 -21.14 13.75 26.21
CA LEU A 301 -20.91 12.64 27.14
C LEU A 301 -19.44 12.52 27.51
N HIS A 302 -18.55 12.59 26.52
CA HIS A 302 -17.13 12.36 26.72
C HIS A 302 -16.27 13.16 25.74
N VAL A 303 -15.15 13.70 26.24
CA VAL A 303 -14.07 14.27 25.42
C VAL A 303 -12.82 13.45 25.70
N GLN A 304 -12.37 12.72 24.69
CA GLN A 304 -11.21 11.84 24.81
C GLN A 304 -9.95 12.65 25.14
N PRO A 305 -9.27 12.35 26.27
CA PRO A 305 -8.02 12.99 26.60
C PRO A 305 -6.90 12.54 25.64
N PRO A 306 -5.78 13.28 25.55
CA PRO A 306 -4.63 12.85 24.74
C PRO A 306 -4.11 11.48 25.15
N TYR A 307 -3.54 10.75 24.19
CA TYR A 307 -2.89 9.46 24.44
C TYR A 307 -1.75 9.57 25.45
N ASP A 308 -1.56 8.51 26.23
CA ASP A 308 -0.37 8.37 27.08
C ASP A 308 0.91 8.29 26.24
N PRO A 309 2.08 8.65 26.81
CA PRO A 309 3.34 8.70 26.07
C PRO A 309 3.68 7.42 25.29
N GLY A 310 3.38 6.24 25.86
CA GLY A 310 3.61 4.95 25.21
C GLY A 310 2.76 4.74 23.96
N TYR A 311 1.44 4.94 24.07
CA TYR A 311 0.53 4.81 22.92
C TYR A 311 0.78 5.90 21.88
N ARG A 312 1.16 7.11 22.31
CA ARG A 312 1.55 8.20 21.40
C ARG A 312 2.78 7.85 20.56
N LEU A 313 3.77 7.17 21.12
CA LEU A 313 4.92 6.65 20.35
C LEU A 313 4.48 5.59 19.33
N TYR A 314 3.59 4.67 19.73
CA TYR A 314 2.99 3.69 18.82
C TYR A 314 2.23 4.36 17.66
N ALA A 315 1.39 5.36 17.96
CA ALA A 315 0.65 6.12 16.96
C ALA A 315 1.58 6.90 16.02
N TRP A 316 2.69 7.44 16.53
CA TRP A 316 3.72 8.09 15.71
C TRP A 316 4.42 7.10 14.76
N MET A 317 4.80 5.93 15.23
CA MET A 317 5.39 4.86 14.38
C MET A 317 4.41 4.41 13.29
N THR A 318 3.14 4.26 13.65
CA THR A 318 2.07 3.94 12.71
C THR A 318 1.91 5.04 11.66
N GLY A 319 1.90 6.30 12.09
CA GLY A 319 1.81 7.47 11.21
C GLY A 319 2.97 7.58 10.22
N LEU A 320 4.20 7.27 10.66
CA LEU A 320 5.37 7.18 9.78
C LEU A 320 5.16 6.14 8.69
N HIS A 321 4.77 4.92 9.06
CA HIS A 321 4.60 3.84 8.09
C HIS A 321 3.47 4.13 7.09
N MET A 322 2.34 4.66 7.58
CA MET A 322 1.14 4.90 6.77
C MET A 322 1.27 6.10 5.83
N ALA A 323 2.30 6.94 6.00
CA ALA A 323 2.64 8.07 5.12
C ALA A 323 1.46 9.01 4.80
N GLN A 324 0.57 9.24 5.76
CA GLN A 324 -0.63 10.08 5.58
C GLN A 324 -0.35 11.58 5.81
N TYR A 325 0.91 11.96 6.06
CA TYR A 325 1.35 13.31 6.38
C TYR A 325 2.22 13.92 5.26
N GLY A 326 2.44 15.24 5.30
CA GLY A 326 3.39 15.91 4.41
C GLY A 326 3.00 15.96 2.92
N GLY A 327 1.72 15.67 2.61
CA GLY A 327 1.14 15.86 1.29
C GLY A 327 1.74 14.97 0.20
N GLN A 328 1.77 15.46 -1.03
CA GLN A 328 2.23 14.70 -2.19
C GLN A 328 3.75 14.51 -2.25
N LEU A 329 4.52 15.45 -1.69
CA LEU A 329 5.98 15.37 -1.68
C LEU A 329 6.46 14.15 -0.90
N VAL A 330 5.97 13.98 0.33
CA VAL A 330 6.35 12.84 1.18
C VAL A 330 5.93 11.52 0.53
N ARG A 331 4.70 11.43 0.00
CA ARG A 331 4.22 10.23 -0.70
C ARG A 331 5.05 9.90 -1.95
N GLY A 332 5.46 10.91 -2.71
CA GLY A 332 6.39 10.74 -3.83
C GLY A 332 7.75 10.21 -3.40
N LEU A 333 8.30 10.70 -2.28
CA LEU A 333 9.55 10.18 -1.71
C LEU A 333 9.40 8.73 -1.23
N TYR A 334 8.29 8.39 -0.58
CA TYR A 334 8.00 7.02 -0.14
C TYR A 334 7.89 6.06 -1.33
N LEU A 335 7.24 6.47 -2.42
CA LEU A 335 7.19 5.72 -3.67
C LEU A 335 8.60 5.47 -4.23
N LEU A 336 9.42 6.53 -4.34
CA LEU A 336 10.77 6.41 -4.89
C LEU A 336 11.66 5.49 -4.03
N LEU A 337 11.60 5.63 -2.71
CA LEU A 337 12.38 4.80 -1.78
C LEU A 337 11.86 3.36 -1.68
N GLY A 338 10.56 3.16 -1.80
CA GLY A 338 9.93 1.83 -1.90
C GLY A 338 10.32 1.10 -3.18
N LEU A 339 10.27 1.79 -4.33
CA LEU A 339 10.75 1.27 -5.61
C LEU A 339 12.28 1.04 -5.61
N ALA A 340 13.05 1.89 -4.92
CA ALA A 340 14.47 1.66 -4.70
C ALA A 340 14.71 0.36 -3.89
N GLY A 341 13.86 0.07 -2.91
CA GLY A 341 13.86 -1.22 -2.19
C GLY A 341 13.57 -2.41 -3.11
N CYS A 342 12.61 -2.28 -4.02
CA CYS A 342 12.34 -3.29 -5.04
C CYS A 342 13.56 -3.53 -5.95
N LEU A 343 14.22 -2.46 -6.42
CA LEU A 343 15.44 -2.55 -7.23
C LEU A 343 16.64 -3.11 -6.45
N MET A 344 16.73 -2.84 -5.15
CA MET A 344 17.73 -3.43 -4.25
C MET A 344 17.56 -4.95 -4.17
N LEU A 345 16.33 -5.45 -4.07
CA LEU A 345 16.04 -6.89 -4.08
C LEU A 345 16.36 -7.52 -5.44
N VAL A 346 15.95 -6.87 -6.54
CA VAL A 346 16.28 -7.31 -7.91
C VAL A 346 17.80 -7.41 -8.06
N SER A 347 18.55 -6.37 -7.71
CA SER A 347 20.02 -6.35 -7.82
C SER A 347 20.69 -7.42 -6.96
N GLY A 348 20.20 -7.66 -5.74
CA GLY A 348 20.72 -8.70 -4.84
C GLY A 348 20.56 -10.11 -5.43
N VAL A 349 19.37 -10.44 -5.95
CA VAL A 349 19.13 -11.75 -6.58
C VAL A 349 19.90 -11.89 -7.90
N GLN A 350 20.03 -10.82 -8.69
CA GLN A 350 20.80 -10.84 -9.93
C GLN A 350 22.31 -10.98 -9.67
N LEU A 351 22.84 -10.38 -8.61
CA LEU A 351 24.21 -10.57 -8.15
C LEU A 351 24.46 -12.04 -7.77
N TRP A 352 23.53 -12.64 -7.02
CA TRP A 352 23.59 -14.05 -6.64
C TRP A 352 23.61 -14.97 -7.87
N LEU A 353 22.74 -14.71 -8.84
CA LEU A 353 22.70 -15.44 -10.12
C LEU A 353 24.02 -15.29 -10.88
N ALA A 354 24.52 -14.07 -11.06
CA ALA A 354 25.77 -13.81 -11.79
C ALA A 354 26.97 -14.54 -11.18
N LYS A 355 27.04 -14.64 -9.84
CA LYS A 355 28.12 -15.34 -9.14
C LYS A 355 28.04 -16.87 -9.29
N ARG A 356 26.83 -17.44 -9.41
CA ARG A 356 26.61 -18.90 -9.48
C ARG A 356 26.48 -19.45 -10.90
N GLU A 357 26.11 -18.63 -11.87
CA GLU A 357 26.16 -18.98 -13.30
C GLU A 357 27.59 -19.41 -13.70
N ALA A 358 28.62 -18.72 -13.18
CA ALA A 358 30.02 -19.08 -13.39
C ALA A 358 30.43 -20.42 -12.76
N ARG A 359 29.61 -20.99 -11.87
CA ARG A 359 29.91 -22.21 -11.09
C ARG A 359 28.99 -23.39 -11.40
N GLY A 360 27.99 -23.22 -12.28
CA GLY A 360 27.08 -24.30 -12.68
C GLY A 360 26.20 -24.88 -11.57
N VAL A 361 25.81 -24.08 -10.57
CA VAL A 361 25.11 -24.58 -9.36
C VAL A 361 23.64 -24.98 -9.66
N PRO A 362 23.11 -26.09 -9.11
CA PRO A 362 21.69 -26.43 -9.23
C PRO A 362 20.77 -25.34 -8.63
N GLY A 363 19.54 -25.21 -9.16
CA GLY A 363 18.52 -24.28 -8.67
C GLY A 363 18.45 -22.91 -9.39
N MET A 364 19.37 -22.62 -10.30
CA MET A 364 19.35 -21.35 -11.08
C MET A 364 18.07 -21.20 -11.92
N ALA A 365 17.54 -22.29 -12.47
CA ALA A 365 16.30 -22.26 -13.24
C ALA A 365 15.12 -21.78 -12.38
N LEU A 366 15.00 -22.30 -11.15
CA LEU A 366 13.95 -21.90 -10.21
C LEU A 366 14.05 -20.40 -9.89
N VAL A 367 15.24 -19.90 -9.56
CA VAL A 367 15.46 -18.48 -9.27
C VAL A 367 15.11 -17.59 -10.47
N ARG A 368 15.45 -18.01 -11.70
CA ARG A 368 15.06 -17.28 -12.92
C ARG A 368 13.55 -17.28 -13.13
N VAL A 369 12.87 -18.41 -12.87
CA VAL A 369 11.40 -18.50 -12.93
C VAL A 369 10.77 -17.57 -11.91
N LEU A 370 11.21 -17.62 -10.65
CA LEU A 370 10.67 -16.77 -9.58
C LEU A 370 10.91 -15.28 -9.86
N ASN A 371 12.07 -14.91 -10.42
CA ASN A 371 12.32 -13.54 -10.87
C ASN A 371 11.35 -13.10 -11.97
N GLY A 372 11.15 -13.94 -13.00
CA GLY A 372 10.20 -13.65 -14.07
C GLY A 372 8.75 -13.58 -13.57
N ALA A 373 8.36 -14.51 -12.70
CA ALA A 373 7.01 -14.62 -12.15
C ALA A 373 6.66 -13.46 -11.20
N VAL A 374 7.57 -13.09 -10.31
CA VAL A 374 7.28 -12.09 -9.27
C VAL A 374 7.76 -10.70 -9.70
N MET A 375 9.05 -10.54 -10.01
CA MET A 375 9.60 -9.21 -10.31
C MET A 375 9.13 -8.66 -11.66
N GLY A 376 8.88 -9.55 -12.63
CA GLY A 376 8.29 -9.19 -13.93
C GLY A 376 6.77 -9.37 -13.98
N GLY A 377 6.25 -10.46 -13.42
CA GLY A 377 4.84 -10.81 -13.54
C GLY A 377 3.90 -10.02 -12.64
N LEU A 378 4.30 -9.68 -11.41
CA LEU A 378 3.44 -8.92 -10.49
C LEU A 378 3.09 -7.52 -11.05
N PRO A 379 4.04 -6.71 -11.58
CA PRO A 379 3.69 -5.44 -12.22
C PRO A 379 2.75 -5.60 -13.42
N LEU A 380 2.88 -6.67 -14.22
CA LEU A 380 1.97 -6.95 -15.34
C LEU A 380 0.57 -7.30 -14.85
N ALA A 381 0.46 -8.10 -13.78
CA ALA A 381 -0.81 -8.43 -13.16
C ALA A 381 -1.49 -7.18 -12.58
N SER A 382 -0.73 -6.29 -11.94
CA SER A 382 -1.25 -5.00 -11.45
C SER A 382 -1.80 -4.11 -12.57
N LEU A 383 -1.11 -4.06 -13.73
CA LEU A 383 -1.64 -3.35 -14.90
C LEU A 383 -2.92 -4.03 -15.42
N ALA A 384 -2.97 -5.35 -15.44
CA ALA A 384 -4.16 -6.10 -15.87
C ALA A 384 -5.38 -5.85 -14.97
N LEU A 385 -5.18 -5.64 -13.66
CA LEU A 385 -6.24 -5.21 -12.74
C LEU A 385 -6.84 -3.85 -13.16
N LEU A 386 -5.98 -2.88 -13.51
CA LEU A 386 -6.43 -1.58 -14.01
C LEU A 386 -7.14 -1.68 -15.37
N TRP A 387 -6.68 -2.59 -16.24
CA TRP A 387 -7.36 -2.89 -17.50
C TRP A 387 -8.75 -3.50 -17.28
N ALA A 388 -8.85 -4.47 -16.37
CA ALA A 388 -10.12 -5.09 -16.02
C ALA A 388 -11.13 -4.05 -15.53
N ASN A 389 -10.70 -3.09 -14.70
CA ASN A 389 -11.55 -1.99 -14.26
C ASN A 389 -12.17 -1.18 -15.42
N ARG A 390 -11.43 -0.98 -16.51
CA ARG A 390 -11.92 -0.24 -17.70
C ARG A 390 -12.77 -1.08 -18.65
N LEU A 391 -12.60 -2.40 -18.63
CA LEU A 391 -13.25 -3.31 -19.57
C LEU A 391 -14.47 -4.03 -18.99
N VAL A 392 -14.48 -4.30 -17.68
CA VAL A 392 -15.59 -4.94 -16.98
C VAL A 392 -16.73 -3.93 -16.79
N PRO A 393 -17.97 -4.24 -17.23
CA PRO A 393 -19.12 -3.37 -17.06
C PRO A 393 -19.36 -2.99 -15.58
N PRO A 394 -19.69 -1.72 -15.27
CA PRO A 394 -19.90 -1.29 -13.89
C PRO A 394 -21.12 -1.93 -13.22
N GLU A 395 -22.11 -2.38 -13.99
CA GLU A 395 -23.33 -3.02 -13.49
C GLU A 395 -23.14 -4.53 -13.22
N LEU A 396 -21.98 -5.11 -13.57
CA LEU A 396 -21.75 -6.53 -13.40
C LEU A 396 -21.67 -6.89 -11.90
N PRO A 397 -22.51 -7.81 -11.39
CA PRO A 397 -22.44 -8.24 -10.01
C PRO A 397 -21.06 -8.81 -9.65
N GLY A 398 -20.50 -8.37 -8.53
CA GLY A 398 -19.16 -8.79 -8.09
C GLY A 398 -18.04 -8.33 -9.03
N ARG A 399 -18.17 -7.16 -9.63
CA ARG A 399 -17.17 -6.53 -10.51
C ARG A 399 -15.76 -6.56 -9.91
N GLU A 400 -15.63 -6.23 -8.63
CA GLU A 400 -14.39 -6.28 -7.87
C GLU A 400 -13.73 -7.67 -7.91
N VAL A 401 -14.53 -8.73 -7.90
CA VAL A 401 -14.04 -10.12 -8.00
C VAL A 401 -13.50 -10.40 -9.40
N TRP A 402 -14.13 -9.85 -10.45
CA TRP A 402 -13.65 -10.00 -11.83
C TRP A 402 -12.33 -9.25 -12.05
N GLU A 403 -12.18 -8.06 -11.46
CA GLU A 403 -10.91 -7.32 -11.47
C GLU A 403 -9.78 -8.13 -10.82
N VAL A 404 -10.04 -8.73 -9.66
CA VAL A 404 -9.08 -9.62 -8.97
C VAL A 404 -8.81 -10.90 -9.75
N ARG A 405 -9.82 -11.50 -10.40
CA ARG A 405 -9.62 -12.68 -11.27
C ARG A 405 -8.73 -12.36 -12.46
N ALA A 406 -8.86 -11.18 -13.07
CA ALA A 406 -8.01 -10.76 -14.17
C ALA A 406 -6.54 -10.60 -13.73
N PHE A 407 -6.32 -10.04 -12.53
CA PHE A 407 -5.01 -9.99 -11.88
C PHE A 407 -4.43 -11.40 -11.70
N LEU A 408 -5.17 -12.32 -11.06
CA LEU A 408 -4.70 -13.68 -10.78
C LEU A 408 -4.45 -14.49 -12.07
N ALA A 409 -5.32 -14.36 -13.07
CA ALA A 409 -5.17 -15.02 -14.36
C ALA A 409 -3.92 -14.54 -15.09
N THR A 410 -3.70 -13.22 -15.14
CA THR A 410 -2.51 -12.63 -15.76
C THR A 410 -1.24 -13.06 -15.02
N TRP A 411 -1.27 -13.11 -13.69
CA TRP A 411 -0.13 -13.56 -12.91
C TRP A 411 0.18 -15.04 -13.14
N THR A 412 -0.85 -15.88 -13.23
CA THR A 412 -0.72 -17.31 -13.60
C THR A 412 -0.09 -17.47 -14.98
N VAL A 413 -0.53 -16.67 -15.97
CA VAL A 413 0.08 -16.65 -17.31
C VAL A 413 1.53 -16.20 -17.24
N ALA A 414 1.87 -15.19 -16.43
CA ALA A 414 3.24 -14.74 -16.24
C ALA A 414 4.14 -15.82 -15.59
N ILE A 415 3.61 -16.61 -14.65
CA ILE A 415 4.30 -17.78 -14.07
C ILE A 415 4.57 -18.82 -15.16
N ALA A 416 3.55 -19.22 -15.92
CA ALA A 416 3.71 -20.18 -17.01
C ALA A 416 4.71 -19.69 -18.05
N TRP A 417 4.64 -18.40 -18.41
CA TRP A 417 5.58 -17.76 -19.32
C TRP A 417 7.02 -17.80 -18.78
N ALA A 418 7.21 -17.53 -17.49
CA ALA A 418 8.52 -17.59 -16.84
C ALA A 418 9.09 -19.01 -16.83
N VAL A 419 8.27 -20.03 -16.58
CA VAL A 419 8.67 -21.45 -16.66
C VAL A 419 9.15 -21.80 -18.07
N LEU A 420 8.32 -21.50 -19.08
CA LEU A 420 8.58 -21.82 -20.49
C LEU A 420 9.81 -21.09 -21.05
N ARG A 421 10.10 -19.87 -20.59
CA ARG A 421 11.20 -19.03 -21.10
C ARG A 421 12.37 -18.87 -20.14
N SER A 422 12.43 -19.63 -19.05
CA SER A 422 13.49 -19.58 -18.02
C SER A 422 14.92 -19.75 -18.55
N ARG A 423 15.06 -20.39 -19.73
CA ARG A 423 16.34 -20.60 -20.42
C ARG A 423 16.63 -19.59 -21.54
N GLY A 424 15.63 -18.80 -21.95
CA GLY A 424 15.61 -18.09 -23.22
C GLY A 424 16.21 -16.68 -23.26
N GLY A 425 16.73 -16.13 -22.16
CA GLY A 425 17.40 -14.81 -22.08
C GLY A 425 16.56 -13.57 -22.43
N ARG A 426 15.42 -13.74 -23.12
CA ARG A 426 14.56 -12.67 -23.63
C ARG A 426 13.36 -12.37 -22.73
N LEU A 427 13.05 -13.21 -21.75
CA LEU A 427 11.86 -13.09 -20.89
C LEU A 427 11.72 -11.67 -20.30
N THR A 428 12.77 -11.12 -19.70
CA THR A 428 12.73 -9.78 -19.10
C THR A 428 12.42 -8.70 -20.14
N ARG A 429 13.03 -8.78 -21.33
CA ARG A 429 12.75 -7.85 -22.43
C ARG A 429 11.29 -7.96 -22.86
N ASP A 430 10.82 -9.18 -23.10
CA ASP A 430 9.47 -9.39 -23.61
C ASP A 430 8.42 -8.95 -22.58
N GLN A 431 8.64 -9.20 -21.29
CA GLN A 431 7.79 -8.69 -20.20
C GLN A 431 7.80 -7.16 -20.14
N LEU A 432 8.95 -6.51 -20.36
CA LEU A 432 9.02 -5.04 -20.44
C LEU A 432 8.26 -4.49 -21.66
N VAL A 433 8.27 -5.18 -22.80
CA VAL A 433 7.46 -4.79 -23.97
C VAL A 433 5.98 -4.88 -23.64
N VAL A 434 5.53 -6.00 -23.05
CA VAL A 434 4.12 -6.17 -22.65
C VAL A 434 3.73 -5.11 -21.61
N GLY A 435 4.60 -4.84 -20.63
CA GLY A 435 4.38 -3.79 -19.63
C GLY A 435 4.26 -2.41 -20.26
N ALA A 436 5.10 -2.09 -21.26
CA ALA A 436 5.01 -0.84 -22.00
C ALA A 436 3.68 -0.69 -22.73
N VAL A 437 3.23 -1.75 -23.43
CA VAL A 437 1.94 -1.74 -24.15
C VAL A 437 0.78 -1.59 -23.18
N LEU A 438 0.76 -2.36 -22.10
CA LEU A 438 -0.32 -2.29 -21.11
C LEU A 438 -0.38 -0.92 -20.42
N ALA A 439 0.77 -0.37 -20.00
CA ALA A 439 0.82 0.91 -19.30
C ALA A 439 0.48 2.10 -20.21
N LEU A 440 0.99 2.13 -21.45
CA LEU A 440 0.68 3.19 -22.41
C LEU A 440 -0.76 3.11 -22.94
N GLY A 441 -1.31 1.89 -23.05
CA GLY A 441 -2.67 1.69 -23.55
C GLY A 441 -3.76 2.11 -22.56
N LEU A 442 -3.49 2.10 -21.25
CA LEU A 442 -4.50 2.47 -20.24
C LEU A 442 -5.01 3.91 -20.38
N PRO A 443 -4.16 4.95 -20.45
CA PRO A 443 -4.63 6.32 -20.70
C PRO A 443 -5.42 6.46 -22.01
N LEU A 444 -5.06 5.70 -23.05
CA LEU A 444 -5.78 5.72 -24.34
C LEU A 444 -7.17 5.12 -24.22
N VAL A 445 -7.32 4.00 -23.51
CA VAL A 445 -8.62 3.38 -23.26
C VAL A 445 -9.49 4.23 -22.34
N SER A 446 -8.89 4.94 -21.38
CA SER A 446 -9.60 5.88 -20.52
C SER A 446 -10.30 6.99 -21.30
N ILE A 447 -9.81 7.40 -22.48
CA ILE A 447 -10.51 8.38 -23.34
C ILE A 447 -11.92 7.91 -23.70
N VAL A 448 -12.09 6.61 -23.95
CA VAL A 448 -13.37 6.02 -24.36
C VAL A 448 -14.19 5.55 -23.14
N ARG A 449 -13.53 4.93 -22.16
CA ARG A 449 -14.20 4.27 -21.02
C ARG A 449 -14.43 5.17 -19.81
N ALA A 450 -13.70 6.28 -19.71
CA ALA A 450 -13.81 7.27 -18.65
C ALA A 450 -13.65 8.67 -19.26
N PRO A 451 -14.62 9.13 -20.09
CA PRO A 451 -14.49 10.37 -20.86
C PRO A 451 -14.31 11.62 -19.98
N GLN A 452 -14.66 11.53 -18.71
CA GLN A 452 -14.45 12.60 -17.75
C GLN A 452 -13.14 12.46 -16.97
N GLY A 453 -12.56 11.25 -16.92
CA GLY A 453 -11.36 10.93 -16.15
C GLY A 453 -10.06 10.98 -16.92
N HIS A 454 -10.11 10.95 -18.26
CA HIS A 454 -8.89 10.87 -19.06
C HIS A 454 -7.97 12.08 -18.84
N LEU A 455 -6.67 11.88 -19.06
CA LEU A 455 -5.62 12.88 -18.84
C LEU A 455 -5.95 14.30 -19.35
N GLY A 456 -6.43 14.42 -20.60
CA GLY A 456 -6.85 15.72 -21.15
C GLY A 456 -7.94 16.40 -20.31
N ALA A 457 -9.01 15.68 -19.97
CA ALA A 457 -10.12 16.22 -19.19
C ALA A 457 -9.68 16.57 -17.76
N SER A 458 -8.91 15.71 -17.10
CA SER A 458 -8.42 15.98 -15.74
C SER A 458 -7.46 17.17 -15.70
N LEU A 459 -6.55 17.33 -16.67
CA LEU A 459 -5.66 18.50 -16.76
C LEU A 459 -6.43 19.81 -16.99
N THR A 460 -7.43 19.81 -17.88
CA THR A 460 -8.24 21.03 -18.13
C THR A 460 -9.01 21.50 -16.90
N ARG A 461 -9.40 20.58 -16.02
CA ARG A 461 -10.07 20.91 -14.74
C ARG A 461 -9.11 21.17 -13.58
N GLY A 462 -7.80 21.01 -13.78
CA GLY A 462 -6.80 21.10 -12.70
C GLY A 462 -6.86 19.94 -11.70
N ASP A 463 -7.45 18.80 -12.07
CA ASP A 463 -7.55 17.62 -11.21
C ASP A 463 -6.27 16.78 -11.27
N TRP A 464 -5.26 17.26 -10.53
CA TRP A 464 -3.95 16.61 -10.45
C TRP A 464 -3.99 15.20 -9.85
N GLY A 465 -5.00 14.85 -9.06
CA GLY A 465 -5.14 13.51 -8.48
C GLY A 465 -5.35 12.45 -9.57
N LEU A 466 -6.27 12.71 -10.50
CA LEU A 466 -6.50 11.80 -11.64
C LEU A 466 -5.38 11.89 -12.68
N ALA A 467 -4.92 13.11 -12.99
CA ALA A 467 -3.87 13.32 -13.99
C ALA A 467 -2.55 12.64 -13.59
N ALA A 468 -2.20 12.66 -12.30
CA ALA A 468 -0.96 12.02 -11.81
C ALA A 468 -0.94 10.51 -12.09
N VAL A 469 -2.07 9.81 -11.93
CA VAL A 469 -2.15 8.36 -12.21
C VAL A 469 -1.87 8.08 -13.69
N ASP A 470 -2.54 8.81 -14.60
CA ASP A 470 -2.32 8.66 -16.04
C ASP A 470 -0.88 9.02 -16.45
N LEU A 471 -0.31 10.09 -15.87
CA LEU A 471 1.09 10.48 -16.11
C LEU A 471 2.08 9.43 -15.59
N SER A 472 1.82 8.82 -14.43
CA SER A 472 2.62 7.71 -13.91
C SER A 472 2.55 6.48 -14.82
N LEU A 473 1.37 6.15 -15.35
CA LEU A 473 1.21 5.07 -16.33
C LEU A 473 1.99 5.34 -17.61
N LEU A 474 1.92 6.56 -18.16
CA LEU A 474 2.71 6.97 -19.31
C LEU A 474 4.21 6.89 -19.03
N GLY A 475 4.66 7.42 -17.90
CA GLY A 475 6.07 7.39 -17.48
C GLY A 475 6.60 5.95 -17.33
N THR A 476 5.84 5.08 -16.66
CA THR A 476 6.18 3.66 -16.54
C THR A 476 6.20 2.97 -17.90
N GLY A 477 5.24 3.25 -18.77
CA GLY A 477 5.19 2.68 -20.11
C GLY A 477 6.38 3.08 -20.99
N ILE A 478 6.74 4.36 -20.97
CA ILE A 478 7.93 4.89 -21.67
C ILE A 478 9.21 4.25 -21.10
N LEU A 479 9.32 4.17 -19.78
CA LEU A 479 10.49 3.57 -19.13
C LEU A 479 10.64 2.09 -19.50
N CYS A 480 9.55 1.32 -19.44
CA CYS A 480 9.53 -0.08 -19.86
C CYS A 480 9.92 -0.24 -21.34
N GLY A 481 9.35 0.61 -22.22
CA GLY A 481 9.68 0.64 -23.64
C GLY A 481 11.16 0.92 -23.88
N TRP A 482 11.71 1.96 -23.24
CA TRP A 482 13.11 2.34 -23.32
C TRP A 482 14.06 1.24 -22.79
N LEU A 483 13.74 0.62 -21.66
CA LEU A 483 14.50 -0.50 -21.10
C LEU A 483 14.49 -1.70 -22.05
N SER A 484 13.32 -2.04 -22.61
CA SER A 484 13.19 -3.14 -23.57
C SER A 484 14.03 -2.89 -24.84
N TRP A 485 14.04 -1.65 -25.34
CA TRP A 485 14.85 -1.26 -26.48
C TRP A 485 16.35 -1.34 -26.17
N ARG A 486 16.78 -0.87 -24.99
CA ARG A 486 18.18 -1.01 -24.56
C ARG A 486 18.62 -2.47 -24.46
N LEU A 487 17.76 -3.35 -23.95
CA LEU A 487 18.03 -4.80 -23.89
C LEU A 487 18.02 -5.47 -25.28
N SER A 488 17.44 -4.83 -26.29
CA SER A 488 17.41 -5.34 -27.67
C SER A 488 18.68 -5.02 -28.45
N ARG A 489 19.49 -4.06 -28.00
CA ARG A 489 20.70 -3.65 -28.71
C ARG A 489 21.78 -4.74 -28.62
N PRO A 490 22.47 -5.07 -29.74
CA PRO A 490 23.64 -5.94 -29.70
C PRO A 490 24.66 -5.35 -28.72
N LYS A 491 25.22 -6.16 -27.83
CA LYS A 491 26.37 -5.72 -27.04
C LYS A 491 27.51 -5.50 -28.02
N ALA A 492 28.05 -4.28 -28.08
CA ALA A 492 29.27 -4.01 -28.84
C ALA A 492 30.34 -5.00 -28.37
N SER A 493 30.93 -5.75 -29.31
CA SER A 493 32.09 -6.59 -29.02
C SER A 493 33.18 -5.66 -28.52
N VAL A 494 33.51 -5.73 -27.23
CA VAL A 494 34.76 -5.17 -26.75
C VAL A 494 35.84 -6.00 -27.42
N SER A 495 36.46 -5.43 -28.46
CA SER A 495 37.67 -6.00 -29.05
C SER A 495 38.68 -6.13 -27.93
N GLU A 496 39.08 -7.35 -27.60
CA GLU A 496 40.26 -7.56 -26.77
C GLU A 496 41.43 -6.81 -27.44
N PRO A 497 42.21 -6.01 -26.70
CA PRO A 497 43.45 -5.46 -27.24
C PRO A 497 44.28 -6.65 -27.70
N SER A 498 44.62 -6.72 -28.99
CA SER A 498 45.45 -7.80 -29.49
C SER A 498 46.75 -7.82 -28.71
N SER A 499 47.03 -8.93 -28.02
CA SER A 499 48.35 -9.23 -27.51
C SER A 499 49.28 -9.50 -28.70
N ARG A 500 49.76 -8.42 -29.32
CA ARG A 500 50.94 -8.42 -30.18
C ARG A 500 51.80 -7.28 -29.68
N LEU A 501 52.92 -7.66 -29.08
CA LEU A 501 54.19 -6.93 -28.88
C LEU A 501 54.80 -7.36 -27.54
N ALA A 502 55.41 -8.55 -27.54
CA ALA A 502 56.51 -8.93 -26.65
C ALA A 502 57.18 -10.24 -27.17
N GLU A 503 57.49 -10.29 -28.46
CA GLU A 503 58.55 -11.14 -29.01
C GLU A 503 59.24 -10.30 -30.06
N GLU A 504 60.23 -9.51 -29.63
CA GLU A 504 61.37 -8.99 -30.40
C GLU A 504 62.13 -8.01 -29.51
N GLY A 505 63.30 -8.44 -29.03
CA GLY A 505 64.19 -7.62 -28.21
C GLY A 505 65.18 -8.49 -27.43
N ALA A 506 66.29 -8.79 -28.10
CA ALA A 506 67.47 -9.50 -27.60
C ALA A 506 68.08 -8.90 -26.33
#